data_AF-A0A1G3M4C6-F1
#
_entry.id   AF-A0A1G3M4C6-F1
#
_cell.length_a   1.000
_cell.length_b   1.000
_cell.length_c   1.000
_cell.angle_alpha   90.00
_cell.angle_beta   90.00
_cell.angle_gamma   90.00
#
_symmetry.space_group_name_H-M   'P 1'
#
loop_
_entity.id
_entity.type
_entity.pdbx_description
1 polymer ?
#
loop_
_entity_poly.entity_id
_entity_poly.type
_entity_poly.pdbx_seq_one_letter_code
_entity_poly.pdbx_strand_id
1 'polypeptide(L)'
;MTDEQRTEEDRVKAEEVAKENAPEAYADFTVPEGIVLDPAMMEKFGPLAKSLNLNQEKAQGIIDLATEMQQRTIDGLFEAHEQKKATWLQEAQNDKEIGADIKLGPEGSMTYRAFNSIAAKHPGMKAMVDETGIGNHPEFLRVFYHLSKSMREDTFVIPGGGGNDTPKSVANALWPDMK
;
A
#
# COMPACT_ATOMS: atom_id res chain seq x y z
N MET A 1 -0.54 42.81 -55.04
CA MET A 1 0.33 42.52 -53.88
C MET A 1 1.58 43.37 -54.05
N THR A 2 1.81 44.30 -53.13
CA THR A 2 3.04 45.11 -53.09
C THR A 2 4.21 44.25 -52.60
N ASP A 3 5.46 44.61 -52.95
CA ASP A 3 6.67 43.87 -52.53
C ASP A 3 6.74 43.67 -51.00
N GLU A 4 6.23 44.65 -50.23
CA GLU A 4 6.13 44.62 -48.76
C GLU A 4 5.15 43.56 -48.22
N GLN A 5 4.04 43.28 -48.91
CA GLN A 5 3.09 42.24 -48.50
C GLN A 5 3.66 40.83 -48.71
N ARG A 6 4.50 40.67 -49.74
CA ARG A 6 5.17 39.40 -50.04
C ARG A 6 6.29 39.10 -49.04
N THR A 7 7.01 40.14 -48.59
CA THR A 7 8.07 39.98 -47.57
C THR A 7 7.52 39.63 -46.20
N GLU A 8 6.33 40.13 -45.85
CA GLU A 8 5.68 39.82 -44.57
C GLU A 8 5.11 38.38 -44.56
N GLU A 9 4.45 37.96 -45.65
CA GLU A 9 3.96 36.57 -45.78
C GLU A 9 5.09 35.53 -45.73
N ASP A 10 6.25 35.82 -46.35
CA ASP A 10 7.42 34.93 -46.31
C ASP A 10 8.06 34.84 -44.93
N ARG A 11 8.04 35.93 -44.14
CA ARG A 11 8.51 35.94 -42.74
C ARG A 11 7.59 35.14 -41.82
N VAL A 12 6.27 35.31 -41.96
CA VAL A 12 5.28 34.56 -41.17
C VAL A 12 5.39 33.06 -41.45
N LYS A 13 5.55 32.66 -42.71
CA LYS A 13 5.78 31.26 -43.08
C LYS A 13 7.09 30.69 -42.51
N ALA A 14 8.17 31.47 -42.56
CA ALA A 14 9.44 31.05 -41.98
C ALA A 14 9.36 30.86 -40.46
N GLU A 15 8.60 31.72 -39.77
CA GLU A 15 8.34 31.60 -38.33
C GLU A 15 7.43 30.41 -37.98
N GLU A 16 6.41 30.10 -38.79
CA GLU A 16 5.58 28.91 -38.61
C GLU A 16 6.39 27.62 -38.79
N VAL A 17 7.20 27.53 -39.84
CA VAL A 17 8.08 26.37 -40.08
C VAL A 17 9.11 26.23 -38.97
N ALA A 18 9.63 27.34 -38.42
CA ALA A 18 10.53 27.29 -37.27
C ALA A 18 9.85 26.75 -35.99
N LYS A 19 8.56 27.03 -35.78
CA LYS A 19 7.77 26.48 -34.67
C LYS A 19 7.41 25.00 -34.83
N GLU A 20 7.42 24.47 -36.06
CA GLU A 20 7.17 23.05 -36.32
C GLU A 20 8.41 22.17 -36.08
N ASN A 21 9.61 22.76 -36.10
CA ASN A 21 10.90 22.09 -35.96
C ASN A 21 11.36 22.00 -34.49
N ALA A 22 12.41 21.22 -34.24
CA ALA A 22 13.01 21.12 -32.92
C ALA A 22 13.68 22.44 -32.47
N PRO A 23 13.50 22.84 -31.19
CA PRO A 23 14.17 24.01 -30.66
C PRO A 23 15.66 23.75 -30.37
N GLU A 24 16.46 24.82 -30.31
CA GLU A 24 17.88 24.73 -29.91
C GLU A 24 18.03 24.17 -28.48
N ALA A 25 17.08 24.49 -27.60
CA ALA A 25 16.91 23.91 -26.28
C ALA A 25 15.42 23.73 -25.98
N TYR A 26 15.06 22.57 -25.42
CA TYR A 26 13.71 22.39 -24.89
C TYR A 26 13.56 23.17 -23.59
N ALA A 27 12.39 23.77 -23.41
CA ALA A 27 11.99 24.26 -22.09
C ALA A 27 11.74 23.07 -21.15
N ASP A 28 11.73 23.33 -19.84
CA ASP A 28 11.43 22.33 -18.83
C ASP A 28 10.07 21.67 -19.12
N PHE A 29 10.05 20.34 -19.07
CA PHE A 29 8.84 19.57 -19.30
C PHE A 29 7.93 19.63 -18.07
N THR A 30 6.64 19.78 -18.31
CA THR A 30 5.64 19.67 -17.25
C THR A 30 5.41 18.22 -16.89
N VAL A 31 5.28 17.93 -15.59
CA VAL A 31 5.01 16.58 -15.08
C VAL A 31 3.91 16.63 -14.02
N PRO A 32 3.07 15.58 -13.93
CA PRO A 32 2.09 15.48 -12.84
C PRO A 32 2.75 15.45 -11.46
N GLU A 33 2.03 15.89 -10.43
CA GLU A 33 2.51 15.83 -9.05
C GLU A 33 2.85 14.38 -8.63
N GLY A 34 3.96 14.21 -7.93
CA GLY A 34 4.42 12.90 -7.45
C GLY A 34 5.16 12.05 -8.48
N ILE A 35 5.24 12.47 -9.75
CA ILE A 35 6.02 11.80 -10.78
C ILE A 35 7.37 12.51 -10.95
N VAL A 36 8.45 11.75 -10.73
CA VAL A 36 9.82 12.20 -10.99
C VAL A 36 10.28 11.58 -12.30
N LEU A 37 10.62 12.42 -13.27
CA LEU A 37 11.29 11.96 -14.49
C LEU A 37 12.72 11.57 -14.14
N ASP A 38 13.14 10.39 -14.61
CA ASP A 38 14.51 9.92 -14.44
C ASP A 38 15.47 10.86 -15.20
N PRO A 39 16.41 11.55 -14.52
CA PRO A 39 17.36 12.45 -15.16
C PRO A 39 18.18 11.78 -16.27
N ALA A 40 18.57 10.52 -16.09
CA ALA A 40 19.34 9.76 -17.09
C ALA A 40 18.50 9.44 -18.34
N MET A 41 17.18 9.36 -18.21
CA MET A 41 16.27 9.22 -19.35
C MET A 41 16.07 10.56 -20.05
N MET A 42 15.98 11.67 -19.31
CA MET A 42 15.85 13.01 -19.87
C MET A 42 17.09 13.46 -20.65
N GLU A 43 18.29 13.10 -20.19
CA GLU A 43 19.54 13.32 -20.94
C GLU A 43 19.55 12.61 -22.31
N LYS A 44 18.89 11.45 -22.42
CA LYS A 44 18.75 10.71 -23.68
C LYS A 44 17.61 11.24 -24.54
N PHE A 45 16.54 11.73 -23.91
CA PHE A 45 15.35 12.23 -24.59
C PHE A 45 15.64 13.49 -25.41
N GLY A 46 16.37 14.46 -24.87
CA GLY A 46 16.69 15.72 -25.57
C GLY A 46 17.35 15.52 -26.94
N PRO A 47 18.48 14.79 -27.05
CA PRO A 47 19.11 14.47 -28.33
C PRO A 47 18.21 13.67 -29.28
N LEU A 48 17.45 12.71 -28.76
CA LEU A 48 16.52 11.92 -29.55
C LEU A 48 15.41 12.81 -30.15
N ALA A 49 14.78 13.64 -29.33
CA ALA A 49 13.73 14.55 -29.76
C ALA A 49 14.23 15.55 -30.83
N LYS A 50 15.46 16.06 -30.68
CA LYS A 50 16.13 16.87 -31.71
C LYS A 50 16.37 16.08 -33.00
N SER A 51 16.87 14.85 -32.91
CA SER A 51 17.12 14.00 -34.08
C SER A 51 15.84 13.67 -34.85
N LEU A 52 14.70 13.62 -34.14
CA LEU A 52 13.36 13.41 -34.69
C LEU A 52 12.67 14.72 -35.09
N ASN A 53 13.35 15.86 -34.97
CA ASN A 53 12.84 17.19 -35.28
C ASN A 53 11.51 17.53 -34.56
N LEU A 54 11.37 17.10 -33.30
CA LEU A 54 10.17 17.34 -32.51
C LEU A 54 10.18 18.76 -31.95
N ASN A 55 9.17 19.56 -32.23
CA ASN A 55 8.96 20.80 -31.50
C ASN A 55 8.60 20.54 -30.03
N GLN A 56 8.56 21.61 -29.21
CA GLN A 56 8.28 21.50 -27.77
C GLN A 56 6.96 20.78 -27.48
N GLU A 57 5.90 21.10 -28.22
CA GLU A 57 4.56 20.54 -28.01
C GLU A 57 4.53 19.02 -28.25
N LYS A 58 5.13 18.55 -29.35
CA LYS A 58 5.24 17.11 -29.65
C LYS A 58 6.09 16.39 -28.62
N ALA A 59 7.18 17.01 -28.17
CA ALA A 59 8.04 16.44 -27.13
C ALA A 59 7.30 16.35 -25.79
N GLN A 60 6.52 17.38 -25.42
CA GLN A 60 5.67 17.37 -24.22
C GLN A 60 4.63 16.25 -24.29
N GLY A 61 3.95 16.07 -25.44
CA GLY A 61 2.98 14.98 -25.60
C GLY A 61 3.56 13.57 -25.40
N ILE A 62 4.84 13.35 -25.74
CA ILE A 62 5.52 12.08 -25.44
C ILE A 62 5.77 11.93 -23.93
N ILE A 63 6.21 13.00 -23.26
CA ILE A 63 6.38 13.00 -21.80
C ILE A 63 5.04 12.75 -21.10
N ASP A 64 3.97 13.41 -21.54
CA ASP A 64 2.63 13.23 -20.97
C ASP A 64 2.19 11.77 -21.08
N LEU A 65 2.32 11.15 -22.26
CA LEU A 65 2.00 9.73 -22.44
C LEU A 65 2.86 8.82 -21.57
N ALA A 66 4.17 9.10 -21.45
CA ALA A 66 5.07 8.32 -20.63
C ALA A 66 4.69 8.39 -19.14
N THR A 67 4.36 9.60 -18.64
CA THR A 67 3.92 9.79 -17.26
C THR A 67 2.57 9.14 -16.99
N GLU A 68 1.63 9.19 -17.95
CA GLU A 68 0.36 8.47 -17.85
C GLU A 68 0.56 6.95 -17.80
N MET A 69 1.44 6.39 -18.64
CA MET A 69 1.78 4.97 -18.61
C MET A 69 2.40 4.56 -17.29
N GLN A 70 3.29 5.39 -16.74
CA GLN A 70 3.90 5.16 -15.42
C GLN A 70 2.83 5.16 -14.32
N GLN A 71 1.92 6.14 -14.33
CA GLN A 71 0.83 6.21 -13.36
C GLN A 71 -0.07 4.97 -13.45
N ARG A 72 -0.51 4.59 -14.65
CA ARG A 72 -1.32 3.36 -14.84
C ARG A 72 -0.60 2.10 -14.36
N THR A 73 0.72 2.04 -14.53
CA THR A 73 1.53 0.92 -14.03
C THR A 73 1.53 0.88 -12.50
N ILE A 74 1.69 2.03 -11.85
CA ILE A 74 1.64 2.16 -10.39
C ILE A 74 0.25 1.76 -9.88
N ASP A 75 -0.82 2.30 -10.48
CA ASP A 75 -2.20 1.97 -10.11
C ASP A 75 -2.48 0.47 -10.27
N GLY A 76 -2.03 -0.14 -11.38
CA GLY A 76 -2.15 -1.57 -11.61
C GLY A 76 -1.39 -2.43 -10.58
N LEU A 77 -0.22 -1.97 -10.09
CA LEU A 77 0.50 -2.65 -9.01
C LEU A 77 -0.26 -2.55 -7.68
N PHE A 78 -0.86 -1.40 -7.37
CA PHE A 78 -1.71 -1.22 -6.19
C PHE A 78 -2.94 -2.13 -6.25
N GLU A 79 -3.65 -2.16 -7.38
CA GLU A 79 -4.81 -3.03 -7.58
C GLU A 79 -4.44 -4.51 -7.44
N ALA A 80 -3.34 -4.95 -8.06
CA ALA A 80 -2.86 -6.32 -7.95
C ALA A 80 -2.48 -6.68 -6.50
N HIS A 81 -1.89 -5.73 -5.75
CA HIS A 81 -1.58 -5.92 -4.33
C HIS A 81 -2.84 -6.06 -3.48
N GLU A 82 -3.84 -5.20 -3.68
CA GLU A 82 -5.14 -5.30 -2.98
C GLU A 82 -5.87 -6.60 -3.29
N GLN A 83 -5.90 -7.01 -4.57
CA GLN A 83 -6.48 -8.29 -4.98
C GLN A 83 -5.78 -9.46 -4.27
N LYS A 84 -4.44 -9.44 -4.22
CA LYS A 84 -3.67 -10.48 -3.53
C LYS A 84 -4.00 -10.54 -2.03
N LYS A 85 -4.10 -9.39 -1.36
CA LYS A 85 -4.52 -9.32 0.05
C LYS A 85 -5.92 -9.87 0.27
N ALA A 86 -6.85 -9.61 -0.66
CA ALA A 86 -8.21 -10.13 -0.60
C ALA A 86 -8.24 -11.65 -0.83
N THR A 87 -7.49 -12.15 -1.82
CA THR A 87 -7.36 -13.60 -2.08
C THR A 87 -6.81 -14.33 -0.86
N TRP A 88 -5.73 -13.83 -0.25
CA TRP A 88 -5.16 -14.40 0.96
C TRP A 88 -6.16 -14.48 2.11
N LEU A 89 -6.95 -13.43 2.33
CA LEU A 89 -7.97 -13.43 3.37
C LEU A 89 -9.05 -14.49 3.08
N GLN A 90 -9.49 -14.61 1.83
CA GLN A 90 -10.46 -15.63 1.43
C GLN A 90 -9.91 -17.05 1.61
N GLU A 91 -8.66 -17.29 1.23
CA GLU A 91 -7.96 -18.56 1.47
C GLU A 91 -7.91 -18.87 2.97
N ALA A 92 -7.54 -17.90 3.81
CA ALA A 92 -7.48 -18.07 5.26
C ALA A 92 -8.85 -18.36 5.87
N GLN A 93 -9.91 -17.70 5.40
CA GLN A 93 -11.29 -17.94 5.84
C GLN A 93 -11.83 -19.32 5.40
N ASN A 94 -11.32 -19.85 4.29
CA ASN A 94 -11.70 -21.16 3.75
C ASN A 94 -10.79 -22.31 4.21
N ASP A 95 -9.70 -22.00 4.90
CA ASP A 95 -8.82 -22.99 5.51
C ASP A 95 -9.57 -23.85 6.54
N LYS A 96 -9.31 -25.16 6.51
CA LYS A 96 -10.04 -26.14 7.33
C LYS A 96 -9.69 -26.06 8.82
N GLU A 97 -8.50 -25.58 9.15
CA GLU A 97 -8.00 -25.49 10.52
C GLU A 97 -8.32 -24.13 11.14
N ILE A 98 -7.96 -23.05 10.44
CA ILE A 98 -8.04 -21.69 10.99
C ILE A 98 -9.29 -20.94 10.55
N GLY A 99 -9.92 -21.33 9.45
CA GLY A 99 -10.96 -20.51 8.80
C GLY A 99 -12.17 -20.20 9.67
N ALA A 100 -12.56 -21.12 10.56
CA ALA A 100 -13.64 -20.87 11.52
C ALA A 100 -13.29 -19.73 12.50
N ASP A 101 -12.04 -19.66 12.95
CA ASP A 101 -11.58 -18.58 13.85
C ASP A 101 -11.39 -17.26 13.09
N ILE A 102 -10.85 -17.30 11.88
CA ILE A 102 -10.64 -16.09 11.05
C ILE A 102 -11.99 -15.43 10.69
N LYS A 103 -13.03 -16.22 10.44
CA LYS A 103 -14.39 -15.73 10.15
C LYS A 103 -15.04 -14.97 11.33
N LEU A 104 -14.54 -15.12 12.55
CA LEU A 104 -15.01 -14.35 13.70
C LEU A 104 -14.55 -12.89 13.66
N GLY A 105 -13.62 -12.54 12.76
CA GLY A 105 -13.10 -11.19 12.60
C GLY A 105 -12.19 -10.74 13.77
N PRO A 106 -11.66 -9.49 13.69
CA PRO A 106 -10.64 -8.99 14.62
C PRO A 106 -11.01 -9.02 16.11
N GLU A 107 -12.30 -8.84 16.43
CA GLU A 107 -12.79 -8.82 17.81
C GLU A 107 -13.05 -10.23 18.37
N GLY A 108 -13.49 -11.16 17.50
CA GLY A 108 -13.92 -12.50 17.89
C GLY A 108 -12.84 -13.57 17.79
N SER A 109 -11.89 -13.42 16.87
CA SER A 109 -10.81 -14.38 16.64
C SER A 109 -9.81 -14.41 17.79
N MET A 110 -9.35 -15.60 18.16
CA MET A 110 -8.21 -15.73 19.08
C MET A 110 -6.88 -15.45 18.37
N THR A 111 -6.79 -15.73 17.07
CA THR A 111 -5.63 -15.43 16.22
C THR A 111 -5.33 -13.93 16.18
N TYR A 112 -6.34 -13.10 15.85
CA TYR A 112 -6.16 -11.64 15.82
C TYR A 112 -5.83 -11.06 17.20
N ARG A 113 -6.40 -11.62 18.28
CA ARG A 113 -6.05 -11.22 19.64
C ARG A 113 -4.61 -11.56 20.01
N ALA A 114 -4.12 -12.74 19.65
CA ALA A 114 -2.73 -13.13 19.88
C ALA A 114 -1.76 -12.22 19.11
N PHE A 115 -2.07 -11.91 17.85
CA PHE A 115 -1.31 -10.94 17.06
C PHE A 115 -1.27 -9.56 17.75
N ASN A 116 -2.44 -9.02 18.14
CA ASN A 116 -2.51 -7.70 18.78
C ASN A 116 -1.75 -7.63 20.11
N SER A 117 -1.77 -8.71 20.90
CA SER A 117 -1.00 -8.82 22.15
C SER A 117 0.52 -8.73 21.92
N ILE A 118 1.02 -9.35 20.84
CA ILE A 118 2.43 -9.26 20.45
C ILE A 118 2.74 -7.89 19.85
N ALA A 119 1.91 -7.41 18.93
CA ALA A 119 2.10 -6.13 18.27
C ALA A 119 2.13 -4.95 19.26
N ALA A 120 1.38 -5.02 20.36
CA ALA A 120 1.44 -4.04 21.44
C ALA A 120 2.85 -3.88 22.06
N LYS A 121 3.70 -4.92 21.96
CA LYS A 121 5.10 -4.89 22.42
C LYS A 121 6.08 -4.51 21.31
N HIS A 122 5.62 -4.46 20.05
CA HIS A 122 6.44 -4.19 18.87
C HIS A 122 5.73 -3.21 17.93
N PRO A 123 5.82 -1.89 18.18
CA PRO A 123 5.05 -0.87 17.46
C PRO A 123 5.23 -0.90 15.94
N GLY A 124 6.44 -1.22 15.45
CA GLY A 124 6.74 -1.31 14.01
C GLY A 124 6.15 -2.54 13.32
N MET A 125 5.72 -3.55 14.08
CA MET A 125 5.17 -4.79 13.52
C MET A 125 3.82 -4.54 12.85
N LYS A 126 2.96 -3.72 13.46
CA LYS A 126 1.63 -3.46 12.91
C LYS A 126 1.72 -2.72 11.57
N ALA A 127 2.55 -1.68 11.48
CA ALA A 127 2.79 -0.96 10.23
C ALA A 127 3.29 -1.88 9.13
N MET A 128 4.31 -2.70 9.40
CA MET A 128 4.85 -3.65 8.43
C MET A 128 3.81 -4.69 7.97
N VAL A 129 2.96 -5.17 8.87
CA VAL A 129 1.90 -6.12 8.53
C VAL A 129 0.82 -5.49 7.65
N ASP A 130 0.44 -4.24 7.95
CA ASP A 130 -0.57 -3.50 7.20
C ASP A 130 -0.03 -3.10 5.80
N GLU A 131 1.23 -2.65 5.70
CA GLU A 131 1.90 -2.29 4.44
C GLU A 131 2.08 -3.49 3.52
N THR A 132 2.59 -4.61 4.05
CA THR A 132 2.85 -5.80 3.23
C THR A 132 1.58 -6.58 2.92
N GLY A 133 0.53 -6.43 3.75
CA GLY A 133 -0.68 -7.24 3.68
C GLY A 133 -0.53 -8.67 4.20
N ILE A 134 0.62 -9.01 4.80
CA ILE A 134 0.92 -10.36 5.30
C ILE A 134 -0.06 -10.82 6.40
N GLY A 135 -0.73 -9.87 7.06
CA GLY A 135 -1.74 -10.14 8.09
C GLY A 135 -2.96 -10.93 7.58
N ASN A 136 -3.19 -10.95 6.27
CA ASN A 136 -4.24 -11.76 5.64
C ASN A 136 -3.75 -13.15 5.22
N HIS A 137 -2.45 -13.40 5.20
CA HIS A 137 -1.87 -14.62 4.66
C HIS A 137 -2.20 -15.84 5.54
N PRO A 138 -2.67 -16.97 4.96
CA PRO A 138 -3.07 -18.15 5.72
C PRO A 138 -1.98 -18.67 6.67
N GLU A 139 -0.74 -18.82 6.18
CA GLU A 139 0.38 -19.29 7.01
C GLU A 139 0.74 -18.33 8.15
N PHE A 140 0.69 -17.02 7.90
CA PHE A 140 0.94 -16.03 8.94
C PHE A 140 -0.11 -16.17 10.04
N LEU A 141 -1.39 -16.21 9.65
CA LEU A 141 -2.50 -16.42 10.57
C LEU A 141 -2.40 -17.78 11.30
N ARG A 142 -1.96 -18.84 10.63
CA ARG A 142 -1.79 -20.17 11.23
C ARG A 142 -0.76 -20.17 12.36
N VAL A 143 0.35 -19.44 12.20
CA VAL A 143 1.33 -19.27 13.28
C VAL A 143 0.68 -18.65 14.53
N PHE A 144 -0.08 -17.58 14.38
CA PHE A 144 -0.75 -16.93 15.52
C PHE A 144 -1.91 -17.77 16.08
N TYR A 145 -2.58 -18.55 15.24
CA TYR A 145 -3.61 -19.49 15.67
C TYR A 145 -3.01 -20.56 16.61
N HIS A 146 -1.92 -21.22 16.21
CA HIS A 146 -1.24 -22.21 17.05
C HIS A 146 -0.64 -21.59 18.31
N LEU A 147 -0.07 -20.39 18.21
CA LEU A 147 0.42 -19.67 19.36
C LEU A 147 -0.70 -19.41 20.38
N SER A 148 -1.86 -18.94 19.91
CA SER A 148 -3.02 -18.67 20.76
C SER A 148 -3.56 -19.93 21.44
N LYS A 149 -3.52 -21.09 20.77
CA LYS A 149 -3.86 -22.39 21.38
C LYS A 149 -2.86 -22.79 22.45
N SER A 150 -1.56 -22.69 22.17
CA SER A 150 -0.50 -23.05 23.11
C SER A 150 -0.60 -22.21 24.39
N MET A 151 -0.87 -20.91 24.26
CA MET A 151 -1.09 -20.02 25.42
C MET A 151 -2.32 -20.42 26.26
N ARG A 152 -3.38 -20.95 25.63
CA ARG A 152 -4.57 -21.44 26.34
C ARG A 152 -4.32 -22.78 27.02
N GLU A 153 -3.57 -23.67 26.38
CA GLU A 153 -3.22 -24.98 26.93
C GLU A 153 -2.33 -24.83 28.18
N ASP A 154 -1.38 -23.89 28.19
CA ASP A 154 -0.60 -23.56 29.40
C ASP A 154 -1.39 -22.81 30.48
N THR A 155 -2.52 -22.19 30.13
CA THR A 155 -3.41 -21.53 31.10
C THR A 155 -4.33 -22.53 31.83
N PHE A 156 -4.38 -23.81 31.41
CA PHE A 156 -5.21 -24.82 32.06
C PHE A 156 -4.40 -25.92 32.77
N VAL A 157 -3.82 -25.56 33.92
CA VAL A 157 -3.61 -26.51 35.03
C VAL A 157 -3.95 -25.82 36.35
N ILE A 158 -5.17 -25.99 36.85
CA ILE A 158 -5.39 -26.09 38.30
C ILE A 158 -5.52 -27.60 38.58
N PRO A 159 -4.44 -28.28 38.97
CA PRO A 159 -4.55 -29.64 39.48
C PRO A 159 -5.07 -29.52 40.92
N GLY A 160 -6.39 -29.51 41.07
CA GLY A 160 -7.04 -29.33 42.36
C GLY A 160 -8.44 -28.73 42.29
N GLY A 161 -9.30 -29.23 41.40
CA GLY A 161 -10.74 -29.00 41.48
C GLY A 161 -11.32 -29.73 42.71
N GLY A 162 -11.11 -29.15 43.88
CA GLY A 162 -11.57 -29.65 45.17
C GLY A 162 -11.50 -28.55 46.21
N GLY A 163 -12.43 -27.60 46.15
CA GLY A 163 -12.52 -26.51 47.12
C GLY A 163 -13.76 -25.67 46.90
N ASN A 164 -14.81 -25.96 47.67
CA ASN A 164 -15.91 -25.05 47.90
C ASN A 164 -15.36 -23.71 48.43
N ASP A 165 -15.23 -22.71 47.58
CA ASP A 165 -15.21 -21.32 48.01
C ASP A 165 -16.47 -20.63 47.52
N THR A 166 -17.54 -20.85 48.28
CA THR A 166 -18.50 -19.76 48.49
C THR A 166 -17.69 -18.60 49.04
N PRO A 167 -17.72 -17.40 48.42
CA PRO A 167 -16.92 -16.29 48.91
C PRO A 167 -17.40 -15.97 50.32
N LYS A 168 -16.60 -16.33 51.33
CA LYS A 168 -16.83 -15.89 52.70
C LYS A 168 -16.64 -14.38 52.67
N SER A 169 -17.76 -13.67 52.63
CA SER A 169 -17.83 -12.23 52.83
C SER A 169 -16.91 -11.85 53.98
N VAL A 170 -16.08 -10.83 53.74
CA VAL A 170 -15.11 -10.22 54.67
C VAL A 170 -15.74 -9.92 56.04
N ALA A 171 -17.06 -9.77 56.09
CA ALA A 171 -17.85 -9.61 57.31
C ALA A 171 -17.69 -10.78 58.32
N ASN A 172 -17.55 -12.03 57.86
CA ASN A 172 -17.40 -13.19 58.76
C ASN A 172 -15.97 -13.40 59.27
N ALA A 173 -14.97 -12.73 58.68
CA ALA A 173 -13.58 -12.78 59.16
C ALA A 173 -13.33 -11.75 60.28
N LEU A 174 -14.08 -10.65 60.28
CA LEU A 174 -13.88 -9.54 61.21
C LEU A 174 -14.69 -9.69 62.50
N TRP A 175 -15.78 -10.48 62.53
CA TRP A 175 -16.57 -10.72 63.75
C TRP A 175 -17.04 -12.18 63.89
N PRO A 176 -16.22 -13.10 64.42
CA PRO A 176 -16.62 -14.50 64.55
C PRO A 176 -17.45 -14.83 65.79
N ASP A 177 -17.65 -13.93 66.76
CA ASP A 177 -18.48 -14.21 67.95
C ASP A 177 -19.00 -12.91 68.59
N MET A 178 -20.19 -12.46 68.17
CA MET A 178 -21.04 -11.65 69.04
C MET A 178 -22.35 -12.41 69.24
N LYS A 179 -22.51 -12.95 70.45
CA LYS A 179 -23.78 -13.46 70.98
C LYS A 179 -24.79 -12.33 71.16
#